data_AF-A0A2R6GU47-F1
#
_entry.id   AF-A0A2R6GU47-F1
#
_cell.length_a   1.000
_cell.length_b   1.000
_cell.length_c   1.000
_cell.angle_alpha   90.00
_cell.angle_beta   90.00
_cell.angle_gamma   90.00
#
_symmetry.space_group_name_H-M   'P 1'
#
loop_
_entity.id
_entity.type
_entity.pdbx_description
1 polymer ?
#
loop_
_entity_poly.entity_id
_entity_poly.type
_entity_poly.pdbx_seq_one_letter_code
_entity_poly.pdbx_strand_id
1 'polypeptide(L)' 'MSGDPGVDTRRFFRTVVLIAFVTTVFLLTAASTLPSNLFRIGAAAIGVVALVTTIIGFLIAAGSYWDG' A
#
# COMPACT_ATOMS: atom_id res chain seq x y z
N MET A 1 23.98 24.08 5.03
CA MET A 1 22.71 23.48 4.57
C MET A 1 22.07 22.79 5.76
N SER A 2 20.87 23.20 6.17
CA SER A 2 20.10 22.50 7.22
C SER A 2 19.38 21.32 6.56
N GLY A 3 20.12 20.23 6.35
CA GLY A 3 19.54 18.97 5.91
C GLY A 3 18.99 18.25 7.13
N ASP A 4 17.74 18.52 7.48
CA ASP A 4 17.02 17.64 8.41
C ASP A 4 16.95 16.25 7.76
N PRO A 5 17.42 15.17 8.41
CA PRO A 5 17.19 13.80 7.98
C PRO A 5 15.73 13.44 8.28
N GLY A 6 14.81 14.23 7.73
CA GLY A 6 13.39 13.95 7.78
C GLY A 6 13.15 12.76 6.88
N VAL A 7 12.74 11.64 7.48
CA VAL A 7 12.14 10.48 6.80
C VAL A 7 11.46 10.96 5.52
N ASP A 8 11.73 10.31 4.37
CA ASP A 8 11.18 10.62 3.04
C ASP A 8 9.67 10.27 2.99
N THR A 9 8.94 10.81 3.96
CA THR A 9 7.56 10.57 4.36
C THR A 9 6.64 10.95 3.22
N ARG A 10 7.03 11.97 2.44
CA ARG A 10 6.33 12.37 1.22
C ARG A 10 6.30 11.25 0.19
N ARG A 11 7.41 10.54 0.01
CA ARG A 11 7.51 9.41 -0.92
C ARG A 11 6.76 8.19 -0.40
N PHE A 12 6.93 7.87 0.89
CA PHE A 12 6.18 6.80 1.54
C PHE A 12 4.67 6.99 1.43
N PHE A 13 4.18 8.17 1.82
CA PHE A 13 2.75 8.49 1.80
C PHE A 13 2.18 8.40 0.39
N ARG A 14 2.91 8.88 -0.63
CA ARG A 14 2.49 8.74 -2.04
C ARG A 14 2.30 7.27 -2.42
N THR A 15 3.22 6.39 -2.02
CA THR A 15 3.13 4.96 -2.28
C THR A 15 1.94 4.33 -1.57
N VAL A 16 1.73 4.63 -0.29
CA VAL A 16 0.58 4.10 0.48
C VAL A 16 -0.74 4.54 -0.13
N VAL A 17 -0.86 5.82 -0.51
CA VAL A 17 -2.07 6.35 -1.15
C VAL A 17 -2.34 5.64 -2.47
N LEU A 18 -1.32 5.43 -3.31
CA LEU A 18 -1.49 4.72 -4.57
C LEU A 18 -1.93 3.27 -4.36
N ILE A 19 -1.34 2.57 -3.39
CA ILE A 19 -1.73 1.19 -3.05
C ILE A 19 -3.17 1.14 -2.57
N ALA A 20 -3.56 2.01 -1.63
CA ALA A 20 -4.91 2.07 -1.10
C ALA A 20 -5.93 2.40 -2.20
N PHE A 21 -5.61 3.35 -3.08
CA PHE A 21 -6.47 3.75 -4.19
C PHE A 21 -6.69 2.60 -5.17
N VAL A 22 -5.62 1.97 -5.67
CA VAL A 22 -5.70 0.82 -6.58
C VAL A 22 -6.47 -0.34 -5.95
N THR A 23 -6.20 -0.63 -4.67
CA THR A 23 -6.88 -1.69 -3.93
C THR A 23 -8.37 -1.42 -3.85
N THR A 24 -8.76 -0.18 -3.54
CA THR A 24 -10.17 0.24 -3.45
C THR A 24 -10.87 0.11 -4.80
N VAL A 25 -10.27 0.62 -5.87
CA VAL A 25 -10.82 0.51 -7.24
C VAL A 25 -11.00 -0.95 -7.62
N PHE A 26 -10.00 -1.79 -7.34
CA PHE A 26 -10.07 -3.22 -7.67
C PHE A 26 -11.18 -3.92 -6.89
N LEU A 27 -11.31 -3.66 -5.58
CA LEU A 27 -12.38 -4.23 -4.77
C LEU A 27 -13.76 -3.76 -5.25
N LEU A 28 -13.90 -2.49 -5.64
CA LEU A 28 -15.15 -1.97 -6.19
C LEU A 28 -15.52 -2.65 -7.50
N THR A 29 -14.56 -2.81 -8.42
CA THR A 29 -14.76 -3.56 -9.67
C THR A 29 -15.07 -5.04 -9.39
N ALA A 30 -14.38 -5.66 -8.44
CA ALA A 30 -14.62 -7.06 -8.10
C ALA A 30 -16.03 -7.25 -7.51
N ALA A 31 -16.51 -6.29 -6.72
CA ALA A 31 -17.86 -6.34 -6.14
C ALA A 31 -18.96 -6.26 -7.21
N SER A 32 -18.74 -5.56 -8.31
CA SER A 32 -19.71 -5.47 -9.41
C SER A 32 -19.61 -6.63 -10.40
N THR A 33 -18.47 -7.32 -10.47
CA THR A 33 -18.19 -8.31 -11.53
C THR A 33 -18.25 -9.76 -11.03
N LEU A 34 -17.96 -10.03 -9.75
CA LEU A 34 -17.81 -11.40 -9.24
C LEU A 34 -19.02 -11.89 -8.45
N PRO A 35 -19.35 -13.20 -8.53
CA PRO A 35 -20.23 -13.88 -7.59
C PRO A 35 -19.70 -13.78 -6.15
N SER A 36 -20.60 -13.69 -5.17
CA SER A 36 -20.28 -13.37 -3.77
C SER A 36 -19.19 -14.22 -3.11
N ASN A 37 -19.17 -15.54 -3.34
CA ASN A 37 -18.13 -16.41 -2.80
C ASN A 37 -16.76 -16.13 -3.40
N LEU A 38 -16.70 -15.84 -4.71
CA LEU A 38 -15.46 -15.57 -5.41
C LEU A 38 -14.92 -14.17 -5.05
N PHE A 39 -15.82 -13.20 -4.84
CA PHE A 39 -15.46 -11.87 -4.33
C PHE A 39 -14.78 -11.94 -2.97
N ARG A 40 -15.29 -12.74 -2.01
CA ARG A 40 -14.68 -12.88 -0.68
C ARG A 40 -13.25 -13.40 -0.73
N ILE A 41 -13.02 -14.45 -1.52
CA ILE A 41 -11.69 -15.06 -1.67
C ILE A 41 -10.74 -14.06 -2.36
N GLY A 42 -11.21 -13.43 -3.45
CA GLY A 42 -10.43 -12.43 -4.18
C GLY A 42 -10.06 -11.23 -3.30
N ALA A 43 -11.03 -10.67 -2.58
CA ALA A 43 -10.82 -9.53 -1.69
C ALA A 43 -9.81 -9.84 -0.57
N ALA A 44 -9.87 -11.04 0.02
CA ALA A 44 -8.90 -11.47 1.02
C ALA A 44 -7.48 -11.55 0.44
N ALA A 45 -7.32 -12.17 -0.73
CA ALA A 45 -6.02 -12.27 -1.40
C ALA A 45 -5.43 -10.90 -1.74
N ILE A 46 -6.25 -10.01 -2.32
CA ILE A 46 -5.83 -8.64 -2.68
C ILE A 46 -5.46 -7.85 -1.43
N GLY A 47 -6.24 -7.97 -0.35
CA GLY A 47 -5.96 -7.32 0.93
C GLY A 47 -4.60 -7.71 1.50
N VAL A 48 -4.25 -9.00 1.42
CA VAL A 48 -2.94 -9.50 1.87
C VAL A 48 -1.80 -8.92 1.02
N VAL A 49 -1.95 -8.89 -0.31
CA VAL A 49 -0.95 -8.31 -1.21
C VAL A 49 -0.76 -6.82 -0.93
N ALA A 50 -1.85 -6.07 -0.76
CA ALA A 50 -1.81 -4.65 -0.43
C ALA A 50 -1.12 -4.40 0.92
N LEU A 51 -1.41 -5.23 1.92
CA LEU A 51 -0.78 -5.16 3.25
C LEU A 51 0.73 -5.39 3.17
N VAL A 52 1.15 -6.49 2.53
CA VAL A 52 2.59 -6.83 2.37
C VAL A 52 3.33 -5.70 1.64
N THR A 53 2.74 -5.18 0.57
CA THR A 53 3.33 -4.06 -0.19
C THR A 53 3.46 -2.81 0.67
N THR A 54 2.46 -2.51 1.49
CA THR A 54 2.48 -1.35 2.41
C THR A 54 3.57 -1.52 3.48
N ILE A 55 3.72 -2.71 4.05
CA ILE A 55 4.76 -3.03 5.03
C ILE A 55 6.15 -2.85 4.40
N ILE A 56 6.37 -3.40 3.21
CA ILE A 56 7.66 -3.26 2.50
C ILE A 56 7.96 -1.78 2.24
N GLY A 57 6.99 -1.00 1.75
CA GLY A 57 7.15 0.44 1.54
C GLY A 57 7.49 1.20 2.83
N PHE A 58 6.90 0.81 3.95
CA PHE A 58 7.17 1.39 5.26
C PHE A 58 8.59 1.05 5.74
N LEU A 59 9.00 -0.20 5.61
CA LEU A 59 10.34 -0.65 5.99
C LEU A 59 11.43 0.04 5.15
N ILE A 60 11.20 0.25 3.85
CA ILE A 60 12.12 1.01 2.99
C ILE A 60 12.25 2.45 3.49
N ALA A 61 11.13 3.10 3.82
CA ALA A 61 11.14 4.47 4.34
C ALA A 61 11.81 4.56 5.72
N ALA A 62 11.56 3.61 6.61
CA ALA A 62 12.18 3.55 7.93
C ALA A 62 13.69 3.24 7.85
N GLY A 63 14.12 2.36 6.94
CA GLY A 63 15.54 2.06 6.72
C GLY A 63 16.33 3.27 6.22
N SER A 64 15.73 4.10 5.36
CA SER A 64 16.37 5.33 4.87
C SER A 64 16.68 6.38 5.96
N TYR A 65 16.09 6.23 7.16
CA TYR A 65 16.42 7.06 8.32
C TYR A 65 17.73 6.64 9.01
N TRP A 66 18.08 5.35 8.96
CA TRP A 66 19.28 4.81 9.61
C TRP A 66 20.52 4.86 8.71
N ASP A 67 20.32 4.92 7.39
CA ASP A 67 21.39 5.09 6.38
C ASP A 67 21.77 6.57 6.13
N GLY A 68 21.17 7.53 6.85
CA GLY A 68 21.45 8.97 6.79
C GLY A 68 22.21 9.49 8.00
#